data_AF-A0A3L7PX14-F1
#
_entry.id   AF-A0A3L7PX14-F1
#
_cell.length_a   1.000
_cell.length_b   1.000
_cell.length_c   1.000
_cell.angle_alpha   90.00
_cell.angle_beta   90.00
_cell.angle_gamma   90.00
#
_symmetry.space_group_name_H-M   'P 1'
#
loop_
_entity.id
_entity.type
_entity.pdbx_description
1 polymer ?
#
loop_
_entity_poly.entity_id
_entity_poly.type
_entity_poly.pdbx_seq_one_letter_code
_entity_poly.pdbx_strand_id
1 'polypeptide(L)'
;MKLALPAILIAIILLAVASFDATGPRADFTMVQANDAFTLDPQKMSWQQDIRLGRAIYETLVVVDDDHGGVQPGAAERWDVSPDGLHWTFHLRPDARWSNGDAVQAQDFAAAWQR
;
A
#
# COMPACT_ATOMS: atom_id res chain seq x y z
N MET A 1 1.16 -4.38 -49.71
CA MET A 1 2.40 -4.35 -48.88
C MET A 1 2.41 -3.25 -47.81
N LYS A 2 1.86 -2.04 -48.05
CA LYS A 2 1.87 -0.93 -47.05
C LYS A 2 1.02 -1.15 -45.78
N LEU A 3 -0.02 -1.99 -45.83
CA LEU A 3 -0.89 -2.31 -44.69
C LEU A 3 -0.45 -3.56 -43.89
N ALA A 4 0.45 -4.38 -44.44
CA ALA A 4 0.86 -5.62 -43.79
C ALA A 4 1.80 -5.36 -42.60
N LEU A 5 2.71 -4.39 -42.75
CA LEU A 5 3.67 -4.02 -41.70
C LEU A 5 3.00 -3.48 -40.41
N PRO A 6 2.03 -2.53 -40.44
CA PRO A 6 1.37 -2.08 -39.22
C PRO A 6 0.51 -3.17 -38.57
N ALA A 7 -0.12 -4.05 -39.35
CA ALA A 7 -0.90 -5.17 -38.81
C ALA A 7 -0.02 -6.19 -38.06
N ILE A 8 1.16 -6.49 -38.61
CA ILE A 8 2.14 -7.36 -37.94
C ILE A 8 2.66 -6.71 -36.65
N LEU A 9 2.93 -5.40 -36.67
CA LEU A 9 3.38 -4.68 -35.48
C LEU A 9 2.33 -4.71 -34.35
N ILE A 10 1.06 -4.48 -34.68
CA ILE A 10 -0.06 -4.55 -33.73
C ILE A 10 -0.19 -5.98 -33.18
N ALA A 11 -0.09 -7.00 -34.04
CA ALA A 11 -0.14 -8.39 -33.60
C ALA A 11 1.01 -8.73 -32.63
N ILE A 12 2.22 -8.24 -32.88
CA ILE A 12 3.38 -8.41 -31.97
C ILE A 12 3.13 -7.70 -30.64
N ILE A 13 2.59 -6.47 -30.66
CA ILE A 13 2.28 -5.72 -29.43
C ILE A 13 1.20 -6.44 -28.62
N LEU A 14 0.14 -6.92 -29.26
CA LEU A 14 -0.93 -7.67 -28.60
C LEU A 14 -0.41 -8.98 -28.00
N LEU A 15 0.47 -9.69 -28.70
CA LEU A 15 1.08 -10.92 -28.21
C LEU A 15 2.03 -10.64 -27.03
N ALA A 16 2.76 -9.52 -27.06
CA ALA A 16 3.61 -9.08 -25.96
C ALA A 16 2.79 -8.73 -24.72
N VAL A 17 1.72 -7.93 -24.87
CA VAL A 17 0.81 -7.56 -23.77
C VAL A 17 0.18 -8.79 -23.13
N ALA A 18 -0.30 -9.75 -23.93
CA ALA A 18 -0.85 -11.01 -23.43
C ALA A 18 0.19 -11.88 -22.69
N SER A 19 1.48 -11.72 -22.99
CA SER A 19 2.57 -12.45 -22.33
C SER A 19 3.00 -11.83 -21.00
N PHE A 20 2.64 -10.57 -20.73
CA PHE A 20 2.87 -9.92 -19.43
C PHE A 20 1.77 -10.23 -18.41
N ASP A 21 0.62 -10.75 -18.86
CA ASP A 21 -0.48 -11.19 -17.99
C ASP A 21 -0.30 -12.65 -17.55
N ALA A 22 0.94 -13.05 -17.26
CA ALA A 22 1.24 -14.35 -16.71
C ALA A 22 0.69 -14.41 -15.28
N THR A 23 -0.54 -14.91 -15.14
CA THR A 23 -1.15 -15.24 -13.85
C THR A 23 -0.33 -16.36 -13.21
N GLY A 24 0.69 -15.98 -12.43
CA GLY A 24 1.44 -16.92 -11.60
C GLY A 24 0.49 -17.70 -10.68
N PRO A 25 0.93 -18.84 -10.13
CA PRO A 25 0.15 -19.55 -9.12
C PRO A 25 -0.21 -18.58 -7.99
N ARG A 26 -1.43 -18.74 -7.46
CA ARG A 26 -1.96 -17.90 -6.39
C ARG A 26 -0.94 -17.80 -5.25
N ALA A 27 -0.54 -16.58 -4.88
CA ALA A 27 0.47 -16.31 -3.86
C ALA A 27 -0.12 -16.48 -2.44
N ASP A 28 -0.73 -17.64 -2.18
CA ASP A 28 -1.23 -17.98 -0.86
C ASP A 28 -0.05 -18.20 0.10
N PHE A 29 -0.16 -17.61 1.28
CA PHE A 29 0.82 -17.71 2.34
C PHE A 29 0.14 -18.06 3.66
N THR A 30 0.71 -19.01 4.40
CA THR A 30 0.24 -19.41 5.73
C THR A 30 1.19 -18.91 6.79
N MET A 31 0.69 -18.07 7.69
CA MET A 31 1.42 -17.58 8.86
C MET A 31 0.95 -18.29 10.12
N VAL A 32 1.88 -18.83 10.90
CA VAL A 32 1.59 -19.36 12.24
C VAL A 32 1.72 -18.24 13.26
N GLN A 33 0.67 -18.02 14.06
CA GLN A 33 0.67 -17.13 15.21
C GLN A 33 0.62 -17.96 16.50
N ALA A 34 1.28 -17.50 17.56
CA ALA A 34 1.28 -18.19 18.84
C ALA A 34 -0.09 -18.11 19.55
N ASN A 35 -0.85 -17.04 19.29
CA ASN A 35 -2.18 -16.78 19.82
C ASN A 35 -3.03 -16.12 18.74
N ASP A 36 -4.36 -16.15 18.90
CA ASP A 36 -5.29 -15.40 18.07
C ASP A 36 -5.20 -13.88 18.32
N ALA A 37 -5.73 -13.08 17.39
CA ALA A 37 -5.85 -11.64 17.56
C ALA A 37 -6.94 -11.30 18.59
N PHE A 38 -6.61 -10.45 19.56
CA PHE A 38 -7.56 -9.98 20.57
C PHE A 38 -8.45 -8.86 20.04
N THR A 39 -7.92 -8.02 19.15
CA THR A 39 -8.65 -6.92 18.55
C THR A 39 -8.04 -6.51 17.21
N LEU A 40 -8.88 -5.97 16.33
CA LEU A 40 -8.46 -5.33 15.08
C LEU A 40 -8.61 -3.81 15.13
N ASP A 41 -8.99 -3.22 16.26
CA ASP A 41 -9.05 -1.76 16.44
C ASP A 41 -7.63 -1.24 16.72
N PRO A 42 -6.97 -0.51 15.79
CA PRO A 42 -5.58 -0.09 15.94
C PRO A 42 -5.29 0.71 17.21
N GLN A 43 -6.29 1.40 17.76
CA GLN A 43 -6.15 2.17 18.99
C GLN A 43 -6.12 1.32 20.26
N LYS A 44 -6.48 0.04 20.17
CA LYS A 44 -6.54 -0.89 21.29
C LYS A 44 -5.51 -2.02 21.17
N MET A 45 -4.75 -2.06 20.09
CA MET A 45 -3.72 -3.07 19.87
C MET A 45 -2.54 -2.81 20.82
N SER A 46 -2.22 -3.82 21.63
CA SER A 46 -1.02 -3.81 22.49
C SER A 46 -0.17 -5.07 22.33
N TRP A 47 -0.69 -6.09 21.64
CA TRP A 47 -0.03 -7.37 21.48
C TRP A 47 0.54 -7.56 20.07
N GLN A 48 1.64 -8.32 19.96
CA GLN A 48 2.34 -8.51 18.68
C GLN A 48 1.47 -9.18 17.61
N GLN A 49 0.64 -10.17 17.97
CA GLN A 49 -0.24 -10.82 17.00
C GLN A 49 -1.29 -9.86 16.41
N ASP A 50 -1.82 -8.93 17.23
CA ASP A 50 -2.75 -7.89 16.77
C ASP A 50 -2.03 -6.93 15.81
N ILE A 51 -0.84 -6.45 16.21
CA ILE A 51 -0.04 -5.50 15.42
C ILE A 51 0.38 -6.11 14.07
N ARG A 52 0.77 -7.39 14.06
CA ARG A 52 1.13 -8.10 12.81
C ARG A 52 -0.03 -8.17 11.83
N LEU A 53 -1.23 -8.49 12.32
CA LEU A 53 -2.42 -8.51 11.49
C LEU A 53 -2.84 -7.10 11.08
N GLY A 54 -2.72 -6.12 11.99
CA GLY A 54 -2.93 -4.70 11.74
C GLY A 54 -2.08 -4.17 10.59
N ARG A 55 -0.77 -4.50 10.57
CA ARG A 55 0.14 -4.14 9.46
C ARG A 55 -0.24 -4.77 8.12
N ALA A 56 -0.99 -5.87 8.11
CA ALA A 56 -1.45 -6.51 6.89
C ALA A 56 -2.75 -5.92 6.33
N ILE A 57 -3.54 -5.21 7.16
CA ILE A 57 -4.86 -4.69 6.79
C ILE A 57 -4.98 -3.17 6.85
N TYR A 58 -4.01 -2.49 7.47
CA TYR A 58 -3.91 -1.04 7.54
C TYR A 58 -2.54 -0.57 7.05
N GLU A 59 -2.51 0.63 6.48
CA GLU A 59 -1.29 1.32 6.05
C GLU A 59 -1.18 2.67 6.75
N THR A 60 -0.01 3.00 7.27
CA THR A 60 0.29 4.27 7.95
C THR A 60 0.75 5.34 6.95
N LEU A 61 0.89 6.59 7.40
CA LEU A 61 1.43 7.67 6.55
C LEU A 61 2.79 7.30 5.93
N VAL A 62 3.64 6.65 6.73
CA VAL A 62 4.95 6.15 6.34
C VAL A 62 5.14 4.74 6.89
N VAL A 63 6.00 3.96 6.26
CA VAL A 63 6.37 2.61 6.72
C VAL A 63 7.87 2.53 7.01
N VAL A 64 8.30 1.51 7.75
CA VAL A 64 9.72 1.27 8.04
C VAL A 64 10.23 0.22 7.08
N ASP A 65 11.38 0.45 6.46
CA ASP A 65 12.10 -0.55 5.69
C ASP A 65 12.66 -1.62 6.64
N ASP A 66 12.11 -2.82 6.59
CA ASP A 66 12.50 -3.93 7.46
C ASP A 66 13.90 -4.49 7.11
N ASP A 67 14.40 -4.27 5.88
CA ASP A 67 15.68 -4.82 5.40
C ASP A 67 16.86 -3.87 5.66
N HIS A 68 16.69 -2.59 5.36
CA HIS A 68 17.77 -1.60 5.41
C HIS A 68 17.63 -0.60 6.56
N GLY A 69 16.49 -0.61 7.24
CA GLY A 69 16.10 0.45 8.14
C GLY A 69 15.82 1.76 7.40
N GLY A 70 15.03 2.62 8.05
CA GLY A 70 14.66 3.92 7.47
C GLY A 70 13.17 4.01 7.15
N VAL A 71 12.76 5.21 6.74
CA VAL A 71 11.36 5.56 6.54
C VAL A 71 11.06 5.59 5.05
N GLN A 72 10.04 4.85 4.63
CA GLN A 72 9.55 4.80 3.26
C GLN A 72 8.11 5.35 3.15
N PRO A 73 7.69 5.78 1.94
CA PRO A 73 6.30 6.13 1.66
C PRO A 73 5.32 5.01 2.04
N GLY A 74 4.20 5.40 2.66
CA GLY A 74 3.02 4.54 2.85
C GLY A 74 1.83 5.21 2.16
N ALA A 75 0.81 5.55 2.95
CA ALA A 75 -0.32 6.34 2.46
C ALA A 75 0.08 7.75 2.00
N ALA A 76 1.17 8.30 2.54
CA ALA A 76 1.80 9.52 2.04
C ALA A 76 2.94 9.17 1.06
N GLU A 77 2.91 9.78 -0.14
CA GLU A 77 3.96 9.60 -1.16
C GLU A 77 5.23 10.41 -0.84
N ARG A 78 5.08 11.51 -0.09
CA ARG A 78 6.18 12.36 0.40
C ARG A 78 5.74 13.19 1.59
N TRP A 79 6.70 13.78 2.29
CA TRP A 79 6.45 14.73 3.37
C TRP A 79 7.51 15.83 3.39
N ASP A 80 7.09 17.01 3.83
CA ASP A 80 7.95 18.18 4.03
C ASP A 80 8.09 18.45 5.52
N VAL A 81 9.31 18.73 5.96
CA VAL A 81 9.62 19.07 7.35
C VAL A 81 10.10 20.52 7.41
N SER A 82 9.46 21.30 8.27
CA SER A 82 9.84 22.69 8.52
C SER A 82 11.26 22.81 9.12
N PRO A 83 11.93 23.98 8.98
CA PRO A 83 13.29 24.16 9.50
C PRO A 83 13.45 23.94 11.01
N ASP A 84 12.40 24.15 11.80
CA ASP A 84 12.40 23.91 13.25
C ASP A 84 12.07 22.47 13.64
N GLY A 85 11.68 21.63 12.67
CA GLY A 85 11.30 20.24 12.87
C GLY A 85 9.94 20.02 13.54
N LEU A 86 9.17 21.09 13.80
CA LEU A 86 7.92 21.02 14.54
C LEU A 86 6.69 20.87 13.66
N HIS A 87 6.78 21.31 12.40
CA HIS A 87 5.71 21.15 11.41
C HIS A 87 6.09 20.12 10.35
N TRP A 88 5.21 19.14 10.19
CA TRP A 88 5.30 18.07 9.22
C TRP A 88 4.08 18.13 8.30
N THR A 89 4.32 18.18 7.00
CA THR A 89 3.25 18.18 5.98
C THR A 89 3.34 16.91 5.17
N PHE A 90 2.33 16.04 5.27
CA PHE A 90 2.26 14.79 4.52
C PHE A 90 1.39 14.97 3.28
N HIS A 91 1.88 14.50 2.13
CA HIS A 91 1.16 14.53 0.87
C HIS A 91 0.63 13.12 0.58
N LEU A 92 -0.68 12.95 0.69
CA LEU A 92 -1.33 11.65 0.49
C LEU A 92 -1.33 11.25 -0.98
N ARG A 93 -1.23 9.94 -1.22
CA ARG A 93 -1.40 9.36 -2.55
C ARG A 93 -2.79 9.67 -3.12
N PRO A 94 -2.91 10.23 -4.33
CA PRO A 94 -4.20 10.62 -4.91
C PRO A 94 -5.08 9.40 -5.28
N ASP A 95 -4.46 8.25 -5.48
CA ASP A 95 -5.11 6.98 -5.83
C ASP A 95 -5.37 6.08 -4.60
N ALA A 96 -4.99 6.51 -3.39
CA ALA A 96 -5.25 5.73 -2.19
C ALA A 96 -6.76 5.56 -1.95
N ARG A 97 -7.19 4.32 -1.75
CA ARG A 97 -8.58 3.93 -1.49
C ARG A 97 -8.66 3.01 -0.29
N TRP A 98 -9.72 3.17 0.50
CA TRP A 98 -10.15 2.17 1.46
C TRP A 98 -10.64 0.92 0.73
N SER A 99 -10.69 -0.21 1.43
CA SER A 99 -11.14 -1.48 0.85
C SER A 99 -12.60 -1.48 0.36
N ASN A 100 -13.40 -0.52 0.83
CA ASN A 100 -14.77 -0.28 0.35
C ASN A 100 -14.84 0.60 -0.92
N GLY A 101 -13.71 1.13 -1.39
CA GLY A 101 -13.61 1.99 -2.56
C GLY A 101 -13.60 3.50 -2.28
N ASP A 102 -13.82 3.94 -1.04
CA ASP A 102 -13.78 5.36 -0.70
C ASP A 102 -12.36 5.92 -0.78
N ALA A 103 -12.23 7.21 -1.13
CA ALA A 103 -10.95 7.89 -1.14
C ALA A 103 -10.39 8.06 0.27
N VAL A 104 -9.11 7.72 0.45
CA VAL A 104 -8.38 8.01 1.69
C VAL A 104 -8.08 9.51 1.76
N GLN A 105 -8.46 10.14 2.87
CA GLN A 105 -8.36 11.59 3.05
C GLN A 105 -7.57 11.95 4.32
N ALA A 106 -7.05 13.18 4.37
CA ALA A 106 -6.31 13.67 5.53
C ALA A 106 -7.15 13.65 6.82
N GLN A 107 -8.46 13.82 6.68
CA GLN A 107 -9.43 13.77 7.78
C GLN A 107 -9.51 12.37 8.41
N ASP A 108 -9.27 11.29 7.66
CA ASP A 108 -9.29 9.93 8.19
C ASP A 108 -8.17 9.74 9.22
N PHE A 109 -6.97 10.26 8.92
CA PHE A 109 -5.84 10.27 9.84
C PHE A 109 -6.10 11.17 11.05
N ALA A 110 -6.63 12.38 10.83
CA ALA A 110 -6.93 13.31 11.91
C ALA A 110 -7.95 12.70 12.89
N ALA A 111 -9.02 12.09 12.38
CA ALA A 111 -10.03 11.41 13.19
C ALA A 111 -9.43 10.21 13.95
N ALA A 112 -8.57 9.41 13.30
CA ALA A 112 -7.91 8.27 13.93
C ALA A 112 -6.93 8.68 15.04
N TRP A 113 -6.31 9.85 14.97
CA TRP A 113 -5.41 10.36 16.01
C TRP A 113 -6.13 11.02 17.19
N GLN A 114 -7.33 11.54 16.95
CA GLN A 114 -8.12 12.26 17.96
C GLN A 114 -9.07 11.37 18.75
N ARG A 115 -9.39 10.18 18.23
CA ARG A 115 -10.31 9.22 18.83
C ARG A 115 -9.69 8.47 20.01
#